data_AF-A0A661V5T0-F1
#
_entry.id   AF-A0A661V5T0-F1
#
_cell.length_a   1.000
_cell.length_b   1.000
_cell.length_c   1.000
_cell.angle_alpha   90.00
_cell.angle_beta   90.00
_cell.angle_gamma   90.00
#
_symmetry.space_group_name_H-M   'P 1'
#
loop_
_entity.id
_entity.type
_entity.pdbx_description
1 polymer ?
#
loop_
_entity_poly.entity_id
_entity_poly.type
_entity_poly.pdbx_seq_one_letter_code
_entity_poly.pdbx_strand_id
1 'polypeptide(L)'
;MRKPAALIIGAGIAGIQAALDIADAGYRVYLVEREPSVGGRMAQLDKTFPTLDCSSCILTPKMVDVGNHPNVELMTYSEVVSVESVDGETGENVPTFRVRVRKKPRYVDVDKCTGCGLCAEACRMKGRVVSRFDEGIAKRSAVYVPFPQAVPLKYTIDPQACLYLTRGVCGRTFKCKDACPADAIDFEQQEE
;
A
#
# COMPACT_ATOMS: atom_id res chain seq x y z
N MET A 1 1.28 -28.06 16.68
CA MET A 1 1.88 -27.92 15.34
C MET A 1 1.70 -26.48 14.87
N ARG A 2 2.77 -25.81 14.44
CA ARG A 2 2.69 -24.46 13.86
C ARG A 2 2.13 -24.60 12.46
N LYS A 3 0.97 -24.01 12.16
CA LYS A 3 0.39 -24.06 10.81
C LYS A 3 1.36 -23.37 9.83
N PRO A 4 1.58 -23.92 8.62
CA PRO A 4 2.41 -23.26 7.62
C PRO A 4 1.77 -21.92 7.23
N ALA A 5 2.62 -20.98 6.82
CA ALA A 5 2.21 -19.66 6.34
C ALA A 5 2.80 -19.41 4.95
N ALA A 6 2.10 -18.65 4.13
CA ALA A 6 2.56 -18.24 2.81
C ALA A 6 2.97 -16.76 2.81
N LEU A 7 3.98 -16.43 2.00
CA LEU A 7 4.33 -15.05 1.68
C LEU A 7 4.07 -14.82 0.19
N ILE A 8 3.35 -13.75 -0.12
CA ILE A 8 3.06 -13.33 -1.49
C ILE A 8 3.68 -11.95 -1.71
N ILE A 9 4.42 -11.81 -2.81
CA ILE A 9 5.13 -10.58 -3.17
C ILE A 9 4.43 -9.97 -4.40
N GLY A 10 3.80 -8.82 -4.20
CA GLY A 10 3.01 -8.09 -5.20
C GLY A 10 1.52 -8.38 -5.08
N ALA A 11 0.73 -7.33 -4.84
CA ALA A 11 -0.72 -7.38 -4.66
C ALA A 11 -1.47 -6.85 -5.89
N GLY A 12 -1.06 -7.27 -7.08
CA GLY A 12 -1.92 -7.22 -8.28
C GLY A 12 -2.99 -8.32 -8.24
N ILE A 13 -3.84 -8.41 -9.27
CA ILE A 13 -4.93 -9.40 -9.32
C ILE A 13 -4.49 -10.84 -9.04
N ALA A 14 -3.31 -11.25 -9.55
CA ALA A 14 -2.76 -12.58 -9.32
C ALA A 14 -2.39 -12.81 -7.85
N GLY A 15 -1.68 -11.87 -7.22
CA GLY A 15 -1.28 -11.97 -5.81
C GLY A 15 -2.46 -11.87 -4.85
N ILE A 16 -3.44 -11.01 -5.16
CA ILE A 16 -4.70 -10.91 -4.40
C ILE A 16 -5.44 -12.25 -4.43
N GLN A 17 -5.61 -12.85 -5.61
CA GLN A 17 -6.31 -14.13 -5.73
C GLN A 17 -5.58 -15.24 -4.97
N ALA A 18 -4.26 -15.36 -5.14
CA ALA A 18 -3.46 -16.35 -4.42
C ALA A 18 -3.55 -16.16 -2.90
N ALA A 19 -3.61 -14.91 -2.42
CA ALA A 19 -3.74 -14.61 -1.00
C ALA A 19 -5.09 -15.08 -0.46
N LEU A 20 -6.17 -14.76 -1.17
CA LEU A 20 -7.52 -15.16 -0.79
C LEU A 20 -7.66 -16.68 -0.79
N ASP A 21 -7.24 -17.38 -1.84
CA ASP A 21 -7.39 -18.84 -1.93
C ASP A 21 -6.65 -19.58 -0.78
N ILE A 22 -5.42 -19.14 -0.45
CA ILE A 22 -4.65 -19.72 0.65
C ILE A 22 -5.27 -19.36 2.01
N ALA A 23 -5.77 -18.14 2.16
CA ALA A 23 -6.35 -17.65 3.39
C ALA A 23 -7.72 -18.28 3.70
N ASP A 24 -8.55 -18.50 2.68
CA ASP A 24 -9.84 -19.21 2.74
C ASP A 24 -9.64 -20.70 3.06
N ALA A 25 -8.53 -21.30 2.60
CA ALA A 25 -8.11 -22.63 3.01
C ALA A 25 -7.63 -22.71 4.48
N GLY A 26 -7.62 -21.60 5.22
CA GLY A 26 -7.34 -21.55 6.65
C GLY A 26 -5.87 -21.40 7.03
N TYR A 27 -5.02 -20.97 6.09
CA TYR A 27 -3.60 -20.69 6.31
C TYR A 27 -3.32 -19.19 6.45
N ARG A 28 -2.31 -18.83 7.25
CA ARG A 28 -1.87 -17.45 7.39
C ARG A 28 -1.14 -17.01 6.12
N VAL A 29 -1.45 -15.82 5.63
CA VAL A 29 -0.79 -15.20 4.46
C VAL A 29 -0.21 -13.86 4.85
N TYR A 30 1.04 -13.63 4.47
CA TYR A 30 1.66 -12.31 4.45
C TYR A 30 1.64 -11.81 3.01
N LEU A 31 1.02 -10.66 2.76
CA LEU A 31 0.91 -10.06 1.42
C LEU A 31 1.67 -8.73 1.39
N VAL A 32 2.79 -8.69 0.67
CA VAL A 32 3.65 -7.50 0.57
C VAL A 32 3.40 -6.77 -0.74
N GLU A 33 3.08 -5.48 -0.67
CA GLU A 33 2.86 -4.61 -1.82
C GLU A 33 3.76 -3.38 -1.74
N ARG A 34 4.50 -3.13 -2.83
CA ARG A 34 5.47 -2.03 -2.93
C ARG A 34 4.79 -0.66 -2.93
N GLU A 35 3.68 -0.54 -3.62
CA GLU A 35 2.96 0.72 -3.76
C GLU A 35 2.04 0.97 -2.54
N PRO A 36 1.55 2.21 -2.34
CA PRO A 36 0.67 2.53 -1.21
C PRO A 36 -0.68 1.80 -1.20
N SER A 37 -1.05 1.16 -2.31
CA SER A 37 -2.32 0.47 -2.53
C SER A 37 -2.11 -0.83 -3.28
N VAL A 38 -2.96 -1.82 -3.01
CA VAL A 38 -3.13 -3.02 -3.85
C VAL A 38 -3.88 -2.70 -5.15
N GLY A 39 -3.94 -3.66 -6.06
CA GLY A 39 -4.69 -3.63 -7.32
C GLY A 39 -3.80 -3.79 -8.56
N GLY A 40 -2.57 -3.29 -8.50
CA GLY A 40 -1.59 -3.37 -9.59
C GLY A 40 -2.07 -2.69 -10.87
N ARG A 41 -1.62 -3.19 -12.03
CA ARG A 41 -1.97 -2.63 -13.35
C ARG A 41 -3.45 -2.70 -13.68
N MET A 42 -4.15 -3.72 -13.17
CA MET A 42 -5.58 -3.88 -13.43
C MET A 42 -6.40 -2.70 -12.90
N ALA A 43 -5.96 -2.06 -11.80
CA ALA A 43 -6.60 -0.87 -11.25
C ALA A 43 -6.52 0.34 -12.18
N GLN A 44 -5.55 0.38 -13.11
CA GLN A 44 -5.39 1.48 -14.07
C GLN A 44 -6.25 1.30 -15.33
N LEU A 45 -6.78 0.10 -15.57
CA LEU A 45 -7.57 -0.19 -16.76
C LEU A 45 -8.99 0.36 -16.59
N ASP A 46 -9.61 0.83 -17.67
CA ASP A 46 -11.05 1.15 -17.67
C ASP A 46 -11.88 -0.15 -17.75
N LYS A 47 -11.58 -0.97 -18.75
CA LYS A 47 -12.30 -2.22 -19.06
C LYS A 47 -11.38 -3.41 -19.28
N THR A 48 -11.94 -4.61 -19.14
CA THR A 48 -11.23 -5.88 -19.39
C THR A 48 -11.87 -6.66 -20.52
N PHE A 49 -11.09 -7.05 -21.52
CA PHE A 49 -11.53 -7.97 -22.57
C PHE A 49 -11.66 -9.41 -22.01
N PRO A 50 -12.48 -10.28 -22.61
CA PRO A 50 -13.36 -10.04 -23.76
C PRO A 50 -14.75 -9.48 -23.37
N THR A 51 -15.12 -9.53 -22.09
CA THR A 51 -16.46 -9.17 -21.62
C THR A 51 -16.72 -7.66 -21.64
N LEU A 52 -15.67 -6.84 -21.68
CA LEU A 52 -15.72 -5.37 -21.60
C LEU A 52 -16.34 -4.86 -20.29
N ASP A 53 -16.26 -5.66 -19.24
CA ASP A 53 -16.61 -5.25 -17.88
C ASP A 53 -15.65 -4.16 -17.40
N CYS A 54 -16.14 -3.28 -16.54
CA CYS A 54 -15.28 -2.33 -15.84
C CYS A 54 -14.30 -3.10 -14.95
N SER A 55 -13.00 -2.78 -15.05
CA SER A 55 -11.95 -3.44 -14.27
C SER A 55 -12.22 -3.34 -12.76
N SER A 56 -12.70 -2.16 -12.32
CA SER A 56 -12.97 -1.84 -10.93
C SER A 56 -14.12 -2.65 -10.37
N CYS A 57 -15.10 -3.04 -11.20
CA CYS A 57 -16.22 -3.89 -10.77
C CYS A 57 -15.77 -5.28 -10.34
N ILE A 58 -14.67 -5.79 -10.92
CA ILE A 58 -14.13 -7.12 -10.61
C ILE A 58 -13.04 -7.03 -9.55
N LEU A 59 -12.17 -6.02 -9.65
CA LEU A 59 -10.98 -5.90 -8.82
C LEU A 59 -11.28 -5.33 -7.43
N THR A 60 -12.09 -4.28 -7.34
CA THR A 60 -12.32 -3.56 -6.06
C THR A 60 -12.89 -4.47 -4.97
N PRO A 61 -13.88 -5.35 -5.24
CA PRO A 61 -14.35 -6.30 -4.23
C PRO A 61 -13.21 -7.17 -3.69
N LYS A 62 -12.37 -7.73 -4.56
CA LYS A 62 -11.22 -8.55 -4.15
C LYS A 62 -10.17 -7.77 -3.36
N MET A 63 -9.97 -6.50 -3.69
CA MET A 63 -9.09 -5.61 -2.91
C MET A 63 -9.63 -5.39 -1.49
N VAL A 64 -10.94 -5.19 -1.35
CA VAL A 64 -11.60 -5.04 -0.05
C VAL A 64 -11.55 -6.34 0.74
N ASP A 65 -11.82 -7.48 0.09
CA ASP A 65 -11.79 -8.80 0.72
C ASP A 65 -10.39 -9.07 1.29
N VAL A 66 -9.34 -8.94 0.47
CA VAL A 66 -7.97 -9.21 0.92
C VAL A 66 -7.49 -8.21 1.98
N GLY A 67 -7.99 -6.97 1.93
CA GLY A 67 -7.67 -5.93 2.91
C GLY A 67 -8.32 -6.16 4.29
N ASN A 68 -9.42 -6.91 4.35
CA ASN A 68 -10.16 -7.19 5.58
C ASN A 68 -10.09 -8.67 6.02
N HIS A 69 -9.41 -9.53 5.26
CA HIS A 69 -9.41 -10.97 5.51
C HIS A 69 -8.63 -11.31 6.80
N PRO A 70 -9.21 -12.05 7.77
CA PRO A 70 -8.59 -12.28 9.08
C PRO A 70 -7.28 -13.08 9.03
N ASN A 71 -7.12 -13.93 8.01
CA ASN A 71 -5.90 -14.72 7.79
C ASN A 71 -4.87 -14.01 6.90
N VAL A 72 -5.13 -12.78 6.42
CA VAL A 72 -4.18 -12.04 5.58
C VAL A 72 -3.59 -10.88 6.37
N GLU A 73 -2.26 -10.80 6.39
CA GLU A 73 -1.51 -9.65 6.86
C GLU A 73 -1.05 -8.85 5.65
N LEU A 74 -1.80 -7.79 5.34
CA LEU A 74 -1.52 -6.91 4.21
C LEU A 74 -0.51 -5.82 4.61
N MET A 75 0.68 -5.87 4.01
CA MET A 75 1.74 -4.88 4.16
C MET A 75 1.88 -4.08 2.87
N THR A 76 1.12 -2.98 2.77
CA THR A 76 1.26 -2.01 1.66
C THR A 76 2.39 -1.04 1.92
N TYR A 77 2.89 -0.41 0.86
CA TYR A 77 4.06 0.45 0.89
C TYR A 77 5.31 -0.22 1.50
N SER A 78 5.46 -1.51 1.23
CA SER A 78 6.48 -2.38 1.83
C SER A 78 7.20 -3.22 0.78
N GLU A 79 8.46 -3.56 1.01
CA GLU A 79 9.29 -4.30 0.04
C GLU A 79 10.04 -5.44 0.73
N VAL A 80 10.13 -6.60 0.08
CA VAL A 80 10.99 -7.69 0.56
C VAL A 80 12.45 -7.34 0.27
N VAL A 81 13.29 -7.36 1.31
CA VAL A 81 14.71 -7.01 1.24
C VAL A 81 15.59 -8.26 1.11
N SER A 82 15.27 -9.32 1.84
CA SER A 82 16.02 -10.58 1.77
C SER A 82 15.15 -11.79 2.09
N VAL A 83 15.51 -12.92 1.50
CA VAL A 83 14.94 -14.24 1.75
C VAL A 83 16.09 -15.20 2.00
N GLU A 84 16.10 -15.82 3.18
CA GLU A 84 17.13 -16.77 3.62
C GLU A 84 16.45 -18.11 3.90
N SER A 85 16.98 -19.21 3.36
CA SER A 85 16.58 -20.55 3.78
C SER A 85 17.26 -20.87 5.11
N VAL A 86 16.48 -21.39 6.06
CA VAL A 86 16.98 -21.86 7.34
C VAL A 86 16.79 -23.37 7.36
N ASP A 87 17.87 -24.12 7.58
CA ASP A 87 17.82 -25.56 7.76
C ASP A 87 16.89 -25.89 8.94
N GLY A 88 15.92 -26.77 8.70
CA GLY A 88 14.76 -26.93 9.57
C GLY A 88 15.08 -27.46 10.97
N GLU A 89 14.62 -26.77 12.00
CA GLU A 89 14.63 -27.24 13.40
C GLU A 89 13.61 -28.36 13.67
N THR A 90 12.70 -28.67 12.72
CA THR A 90 11.47 -29.44 12.98
C THR A 90 11.39 -30.84 12.39
N GLY A 91 12.48 -31.40 11.84
CA GLY A 91 12.52 -32.83 11.45
C GLY A 91 11.62 -33.25 10.26
N GLU A 92 10.88 -32.31 9.67
CA GLU A 92 10.15 -32.47 8.41
C GLU A 92 10.98 -31.86 7.27
N ASN A 93 10.99 -32.51 6.09
CA ASN A 93 11.72 -32.06 4.89
C ASN A 93 11.12 -30.80 4.23
N VAL A 94 10.64 -29.84 5.03
CA VAL A 94 10.04 -28.59 4.56
C VAL A 94 11.01 -27.44 4.83
N PRO A 95 11.54 -26.77 3.79
CA PRO A 95 12.45 -25.65 3.98
C PRO A 95 11.74 -24.50 4.71
N THR A 96 12.36 -23.99 5.77
CA THR A 96 11.87 -22.81 6.49
C THR A 96 12.50 -21.56 5.88
N PHE A 97 11.69 -20.52 5.65
CA PHE A 97 12.18 -19.25 5.12
C PHE A 97 12.16 -18.17 6.20
N ARG A 98 13.27 -17.44 6.31
CA ARG A 98 13.35 -16.19 7.04
C ARG A 98 13.36 -15.04 6.04
N VAL A 99 12.37 -14.15 6.15
CA VAL A 99 12.19 -13.03 5.22
C VAL A 99 12.28 -11.71 5.97
N ARG A 100 13.05 -10.77 5.43
CA ARG A 100 13.06 -9.37 5.91
C ARG A 100 12.21 -8.51 4.98
N VAL A 101 11.25 -7.80 5.54
CA VAL A 101 10.38 -6.85 4.83
C VAL A 101 10.67 -5.47 5.38
N ARG A 102 10.94 -4.51 4.50
CA ARG A 102 11.09 -3.09 4.83
C ARG A 102 9.76 -2.38 4.59
N LYS A 103 9.17 -1.83 5.64
CA LYS A 103 8.01 -0.94 5.57
C LYS A 103 8.49 0.50 5.41
N LYS A 104 8.12 1.13 4.29
CA LYS A 104 8.53 2.52 4.03
C LYS A 104 7.70 3.49 4.88
N PRO A 105 8.28 4.61 5.34
CA PRO A 105 7.53 5.61 6.08
C PRO A 105 6.52 6.29 5.16
N ARG A 106 5.23 6.17 5.49
CA ARG A 106 4.16 6.89 4.79
C ARG A 106 4.13 8.38 5.15
N TYR A 107 4.77 8.74 6.27
CA TYR A 107 4.65 10.00 7.00
C TYR A 107 3.20 10.34 7.37
N VAL A 108 2.38 9.30 7.47
CA VAL A 108 0.98 9.33 7.80
C VAL A 108 0.70 8.10 8.66
N ASP A 109 0.24 8.33 9.88
CA ASP A 109 -0.28 7.32 10.79
C ASP A 109 -1.52 6.68 10.16
N VAL A 110 -1.39 5.40 9.80
CA VAL A 110 -2.42 4.63 9.10
C VAL A 110 -3.63 4.39 9.99
N ASP A 111 -3.45 4.28 11.30
CA ASP A 111 -4.54 4.00 12.24
C ASP A 111 -5.39 5.25 12.46
N LYS A 112 -4.77 6.43 12.47
CA LYS A 112 -5.49 7.72 12.58
C LYS A 112 -6.08 8.21 11.27
N CYS A 113 -5.44 7.93 10.14
CA CYS A 113 -5.84 8.51 8.86
C CYS A 113 -7.24 8.03 8.42
N THR A 114 -8.15 8.95 8.14
CA THR A 114 -9.52 8.64 7.70
C THR A 114 -9.70 8.59 6.19
N GLY A 115 -8.68 8.95 5.41
CA GLY A 115 -8.79 9.00 3.94
C GLY A 115 -9.59 10.19 3.39
N CYS A 116 -9.89 11.22 4.19
CA CYS A 116 -10.76 12.34 3.79
C CYS A 116 -10.21 13.30 2.71
N GLY A 117 -8.89 13.35 2.51
CA GLY A 117 -8.26 14.12 1.43
C GLY A 117 -8.02 15.61 1.64
N LEU A 118 -8.43 16.17 2.78
CA LEU A 118 -8.21 17.59 3.12
C LEU A 118 -6.72 17.98 3.07
N CYS A 119 -5.82 17.09 3.47
CA CYS A 119 -4.37 17.32 3.44
C CYS A 119 -3.83 17.48 2.00
N ALA A 120 -4.36 16.72 1.04
CA ALA A 120 -3.97 16.81 -0.36
C ALA A 120 -4.49 18.09 -1.01
N GLU A 121 -5.70 18.51 -0.66
CA GLU A 121 -6.28 19.77 -1.12
C GLU A 121 -5.51 20.99 -0.57
N ALA A 122 -5.07 20.94 0.69
CA ALA A 122 -4.30 22.01 1.31
C ALA A 122 -2.82 22.05 0.89
N CYS A 123 -2.31 20.99 0.27
CA CYS A 123 -0.90 20.82 -0.03
C CYS A 123 -0.38 21.92 -0.99
N ARG A 124 0.75 22.54 -0.66
CA ARG A 124 1.40 23.54 -1.54
C ARG A 124 1.89 22.97 -2.87
N MET A 125 2.07 21.65 -2.93
CA MET A 125 2.46 20.92 -4.13
C MET A 125 1.25 20.39 -4.93
N LYS A 126 0.02 20.80 -4.58
CA LYS A 126 -1.19 20.43 -5.33
C LYS A 126 -1.04 20.79 -6.81
N GLY A 127 -1.32 19.80 -7.66
CA GLY A 127 -1.24 19.94 -9.11
C GLY A 127 0.19 20.13 -9.65
N ARG A 128 1.22 19.75 -8.89
CA ARG A 128 2.63 19.91 -9.30
C ARG A 128 3.40 18.61 -9.41
N VAL A 129 2.98 17.56 -8.71
CA VAL A 129 3.69 16.27 -8.70
C VAL A 129 3.10 15.38 -9.78
N VAL A 130 3.94 14.76 -10.61
CA VAL A 130 3.49 13.87 -11.67
C VAL A 130 2.92 12.58 -11.06
N SER A 131 1.72 12.19 -11.49
CA SER A 131 1.09 10.95 -11.04
C SER A 131 1.68 9.75 -11.78
N ARG A 132 2.26 8.80 -11.04
CA ARG A 132 2.73 7.52 -11.60
C ARG A 132 1.55 6.62 -11.98
N PHE A 133 0.44 6.69 -11.24
CA PHE A 133 -0.75 5.91 -11.54
C PHE A 133 -1.39 6.35 -12.86
N ASP A 134 -1.39 7.66 -13.15
CA ASP A 134 -1.94 8.20 -14.41
C ASP A 134 -0.90 8.25 -15.54
N GLU A 135 0.18 7.47 -15.45
CA GLU A 135 1.25 7.38 -16.45
C GLU A 135 1.78 8.75 -16.92
N GLY A 136 1.87 9.71 -15.99
CA GLY A 136 2.38 11.04 -16.24
C GLY A 136 1.40 12.04 -16.86
N ILE A 137 0.16 11.63 -17.13
CA ILE A 137 -0.88 12.48 -17.71
C ILE A 137 -1.41 13.47 -16.66
N ALA A 138 -1.77 12.96 -15.48
CA ALA A 138 -2.32 13.77 -14.41
C ALA A 138 -1.24 14.25 -13.42
N LYS A 139 -1.59 15.31 -12.69
CA LYS A 139 -0.79 15.83 -11.58
C LYS A 139 -1.53 15.66 -10.26
N ARG A 140 -0.78 15.34 -9.21
CA ARG A 140 -1.24 15.17 -7.84
C ARG A 140 -0.51 16.11 -6.87
N SER A 141 -0.92 16.05 -5.61
CA SER A 141 -0.22 16.65 -4.47
C SER A 141 0.94 15.77 -3.99
N ALA A 142 1.83 16.33 -3.16
CA ALA A 142 2.90 15.54 -2.52
C ALA A 142 2.35 14.55 -1.48
N VAL A 143 1.29 14.93 -0.75
CA VAL A 143 0.47 14.00 0.04
C VAL A 143 -0.68 13.50 -0.84
N TYR A 144 -0.81 12.19 -1.00
CA TYR A 144 -1.67 11.60 -2.02
C TYR A 144 -2.21 10.22 -1.63
N VAL A 145 -3.26 9.79 -2.34
CA VAL A 145 -3.62 8.38 -2.54
C VAL A 145 -3.39 8.05 -4.02
N PRO A 146 -3.01 6.82 -4.40
CA PRO A 146 -2.72 6.49 -5.80
C PRO A 146 -3.92 6.68 -6.74
N PHE A 147 -5.11 6.27 -6.31
CA PHE A 147 -6.39 6.39 -7.02
C PHE A 147 -7.54 6.38 -6.00
N PRO A 148 -8.77 6.80 -6.38
CA PRO A 148 -9.87 7.00 -5.42
C PRO A 148 -10.33 5.74 -4.67
N GLN A 149 -10.26 4.57 -5.30
CA GLN A 149 -10.65 3.27 -4.74
C GLN A 149 -9.49 2.51 -4.10
N ALA A 150 -8.39 3.21 -3.78
CA ALA A 150 -7.20 2.59 -3.21
C ALA A 150 -7.50 1.80 -1.93
N VAL A 151 -6.86 0.64 -1.78
CA VAL A 151 -6.93 -0.19 -0.57
C VAL A 151 -5.51 -0.44 -0.06
N PRO A 152 -5.19 -0.04 1.19
CA PRO A 152 -6.05 0.72 2.10
C PRO A 152 -6.22 2.17 1.62
N LEU A 153 -7.38 2.77 1.91
CA LEU A 153 -7.65 4.18 1.58
C LEU A 153 -6.94 5.10 2.60
N LYS A 154 -5.61 5.19 2.47
CA LYS A 154 -4.74 5.88 3.41
C LYS A 154 -3.74 6.73 2.65
N TYR A 155 -3.62 7.99 3.06
CA TYR A 155 -2.71 8.94 2.41
C TYR A 155 -1.25 8.57 2.66
N THR A 156 -0.39 8.98 1.73
CA THR A 156 1.06 8.82 1.78
C THR A 156 1.71 10.13 1.37
N ILE A 157 2.77 10.54 2.04
CA ILE A 157 3.58 11.69 1.62
C ILE A 157 4.76 11.18 0.80
N ASP A 158 4.88 11.69 -0.41
CA ASP A 158 6.02 11.43 -1.28
C ASP A 158 7.27 12.17 -0.76
N PRO A 159 8.30 11.47 -0.24
CA PRO A 159 9.49 12.12 0.31
C PRO A 159 10.32 12.84 -0.75
N GLN A 160 10.18 12.49 -2.04
CA GLN A 160 10.91 13.12 -3.13
C GLN A 160 10.22 14.41 -3.62
N ALA A 161 8.95 14.61 -3.29
CA ALA A 161 8.16 15.75 -3.74
C ALA A 161 7.74 16.71 -2.61
N CYS A 162 7.71 16.24 -1.36
CA CYS A 162 7.34 17.04 -0.21
C CYS A 162 8.40 18.13 0.06
N LEU A 163 7.98 19.40 0.11
CA LEU A 163 8.90 20.53 0.35
C LEU A 163 9.59 20.43 1.72
N TYR A 164 8.90 19.94 2.75
CA TYR A 164 9.50 19.77 4.07
C TYR A 164 10.55 18.65 4.07
N LEU A 165 10.21 17.47 3.56
CA LEU A 165 11.14 16.33 3.54
C LEU A 165 12.35 16.55 2.62
N THR A 166 12.21 17.38 1.58
CA THR A 166 13.32 17.68 0.65
C THR A 166 14.14 18.91 1.02
N ARG A 167 13.55 19.92 1.67
CA ARG A 167 14.20 21.23 1.91
C ARG A 167 14.18 21.69 3.37
N GLY A 168 13.56 20.93 4.27
CA GLY A 168 13.35 21.30 5.67
C GLY A 168 12.30 22.39 5.90
N VAL A 169 11.68 22.95 4.84
CA VAL A 169 10.76 24.10 4.96
C VAL A 169 9.57 23.97 4.01
N CYS A 170 8.34 24.18 4.52
CA CYS A 170 7.10 24.18 3.74
C CYS A 170 6.24 25.43 4.02
N GLY A 171 6.84 26.61 3.88
CA GLY A 171 6.23 27.89 4.27
C GLY A 171 6.27 28.10 5.79
N ARG A 172 5.33 28.89 6.33
CA ARG A 172 5.27 29.21 7.77
C ARG A 172 4.69 28.06 8.62
N THR A 173 3.68 27.38 8.10
CA THR A 173 3.03 26.22 8.73
C THR A 173 2.84 25.10 7.71
N PHE A 174 2.70 23.87 8.20
CA PHE A 174 2.45 22.69 7.40
C PHE A 174 0.95 22.58 7.08
N LYS A 175 0.52 23.24 6.00
CA LYS A 175 -0.90 23.26 5.59
C LYS A 175 -1.57 21.88 5.54
N CYS A 176 -0.84 20.83 5.16
CA CYS A 176 -1.38 19.47 5.16
C CYS A 176 -1.67 18.95 6.58
N LYS A 177 -0.80 19.25 7.55
CA LYS A 177 -0.98 18.93 8.97
C LYS A 177 -2.10 19.77 9.58
N ASP A 178 -2.09 21.08 9.34
CA ASP A 178 -3.14 22.01 9.81
C ASP A 178 -4.55 21.59 9.33
N ALA A 179 -4.65 21.03 8.12
CA ALA A 179 -5.90 20.57 7.53
C ALA A 179 -6.29 19.13 7.93
N CYS A 180 -5.47 18.42 8.71
CA CYS A 180 -5.74 17.03 9.10
C CYS A 180 -6.51 16.97 10.42
N PRO A 181 -7.83 16.71 10.42
CA PRO A 181 -8.62 16.69 11.67
C PRO A 181 -8.25 15.52 12.59
N ALA A 182 -7.65 14.45 12.03
CA ALA A 182 -7.23 13.27 12.77
C ALA A 182 -5.79 13.35 13.32
N ASP A 183 -5.09 14.45 13.07
CA ASP A 183 -3.65 14.62 13.41
C ASP A 183 -2.80 13.40 13.02
N ALA A 184 -3.02 12.91 11.80
CA ALA A 184 -2.39 11.69 11.29
C ALA A 184 -1.04 11.96 10.61
N ILE A 185 -0.62 13.21 10.38
CA ILE A 185 0.62 13.51 9.65
C ILE A 185 1.81 13.54 10.61
N ASP A 186 2.75 12.63 10.37
CA ASP A 186 3.96 12.47 11.16
C ASP A 186 5.18 12.46 10.22
N PHE A 187 5.94 13.55 10.20
CA PHE A 187 7.14 13.66 9.37
C PHE A 187 8.36 12.97 9.98
N GLU A 188 8.29 12.52 11.23
CA GLU A 188 9.37 11.85 11.94
C GLU A 188 9.29 10.33 11.82
N GLN A 189 8.24 9.80 11.19
CA GLN A 189 8.09 8.37 10.93
C GLN A 189 9.33 7.81 10.20
N GLN A 190 9.87 6.73 10.74
CA GLN A 190 11.02 6.01 10.19
C GLN A 190 10.59 4.73 9.49
N GLU A 191 11.51 4.15 8.71
CA GLU A 191 11.31 2.81 8.17
C GLU A 191 11.31 1.75 9.27
N GLU A 192 10.50 0.70 9.08
CA GLU A 192 10.37 -0.46 9.97
C GLU A 192 10.74 -1.77 9.27
#